data_AF-A0A7C4ZR84-F1
#
_entry.id   AF-A0A7C4ZR84-F1
#
_cell.length_a   1.000
_cell.length_b   1.000
_cell.length_c   1.000
_cell.angle_alpha   90.00
_cell.angle_beta   90.00
_cell.angle_gamma   90.00
#
_symmetry.space_group_name_H-M   'P 1'
#
loop_
_entity.id
_entity.type
_entity.pdbx_description
1 polymer ?
#
loop_
_entity_poly.entity_id
_entity_poly.type
_entity_poly.pdbx_seq_one_letter_code
_entity_poly.pdbx_strand_id
1 'polypeptide(L)'
;MNELPYPRNRSDIAKMLQNIDNRLFQCSERFIRQQVRKPIESMLAMKEKFESDKTEAEWLNIYSIYSANQQLNEACNKLWTTVELSNMTSRQIWKKSYLPIGEQFSGIFSLGTLIPTLYYAEISSIVSILSSFGCVPIILNGTPFYLLRTESGWTMVKRSEYVENMLKINAHSWHDRIIGTYERLSTKGIKLPRISLSRVRKLKKLRNEMHYQILGDLRMWRMYNSTRAYQKHLPTAIKIVKVAINNLTEIKCVTTGCEKRFENLIENLSKVGWLNANLIK
;
A
#
# COMPACT_ATOMS: atom_id res chain seq x y z
N MET A 1 23.34 5.43 16.12
CA MET A 1 23.27 5.39 14.64
C MET A 1 21.90 5.87 14.19
N ASN A 2 21.82 6.74 13.19
CA ASN A 2 20.56 7.29 12.67
C ASN A 2 20.04 6.42 11.52
N GLU A 3 19.29 5.36 11.82
CA GLU A 3 18.70 4.47 10.80
C GLU A 3 17.42 5.05 10.20
N LEU A 4 17.54 6.22 9.58
CA LEU A 4 16.44 6.85 8.86
C LEU A 4 16.56 6.54 7.36
N PRO A 5 15.43 6.39 6.66
CA PRO A 5 15.41 6.24 5.22
C PRO A 5 16.16 7.38 4.52
N TYR A 6 16.99 7.02 3.54
CA TYR A 6 17.73 7.94 2.70
C TYR A 6 17.59 7.53 1.22
N PRO A 7 17.50 8.48 0.27
CA PRO A 7 17.34 9.92 0.45
C PRO A 7 16.01 10.29 1.14
N ARG A 8 15.97 11.47 1.78
CA ARG A 8 14.84 11.89 2.63
C ARG A 8 13.64 12.44 1.86
N ASN A 9 13.74 12.61 0.55
CA ASN A 9 12.70 13.22 -0.27
C ASN A 9 12.63 12.58 -1.66
N ARG A 10 11.48 12.75 -2.32
CA ARG A 10 11.13 12.09 -3.59
C ARG A 10 12.08 12.48 -4.73
N SER A 11 12.44 13.77 -4.83
CA SER A 11 13.32 14.25 -5.90
C SER A 11 14.72 13.65 -5.84
N ASP A 12 15.28 13.49 -4.63
CA ASP A 12 16.61 12.92 -4.48
C ASP A 12 16.59 11.40 -4.68
N ILE A 13 15.49 10.73 -4.29
CA ILE A 13 15.27 9.32 -4.66
C ILE A 13 15.19 9.18 -6.18
N ALA A 14 14.45 10.04 -6.86
CA ALA A 14 14.31 10.01 -8.32
C ALA A 14 15.66 10.18 -9.03
N LYS A 15 16.48 11.16 -8.60
CA LYS A 15 17.85 11.36 -9.10
C LYS A 15 18.72 10.12 -8.88
N MET A 16 18.67 9.53 -7.68
CA MET A 16 19.43 8.33 -7.37
C MET A 16 19.05 7.14 -8.27
N LEU A 17 17.77 7.02 -8.63
CA LEU A 17 17.26 5.93 -9.46
C LEU A 17 17.25 6.27 -10.96
N GLN A 18 17.73 7.44 -11.39
CA GLN A 18 17.52 7.95 -12.75
C GLN A 18 18.09 7.01 -13.82
N ASN A 19 19.26 6.42 -13.56
CA ASN A 19 19.98 5.57 -14.51
C ASN A 19 19.49 4.12 -14.56
N ILE A 20 18.60 3.71 -13.64
CA ILE A 20 18.07 2.34 -13.62
C ILE A 20 17.05 2.18 -14.75
N ASP A 21 17.22 1.13 -15.56
CA ASP A 21 16.31 0.82 -16.67
C ASP A 21 14.89 0.51 -16.16
N ASN A 22 13.89 1.20 -16.72
CA ASN A 22 12.49 1.02 -16.37
C ASN A 22 11.96 -0.41 -16.63
N ARG A 23 12.56 -1.13 -17.59
CA ARG A 23 12.19 -2.51 -17.93
C ARG A 23 12.43 -3.47 -16.75
N LEU A 24 13.37 -3.15 -15.86
CA LEU A 24 13.66 -3.97 -14.68
C LEU A 24 12.49 -4.00 -13.69
N PHE A 25 11.69 -2.95 -13.61
CA PHE A 25 10.50 -2.92 -12.74
C PHE A 25 9.28 -3.63 -13.36
N GLN A 26 9.39 -4.10 -14.61
CA GLN A 26 8.39 -4.91 -15.31
C GLN A 26 8.75 -6.41 -15.32
N CYS A 27 9.93 -6.78 -14.82
CA CYS A 27 10.34 -8.17 -14.73
C CYS A 27 9.44 -8.98 -13.78
N SER A 28 9.45 -10.30 -13.96
CA SER A 28 8.69 -11.22 -13.11
C SER A 28 9.14 -11.15 -11.65
N GLU A 29 8.20 -11.40 -10.73
CA GLU A 29 8.49 -11.46 -9.30
C GLU A 29 9.62 -12.44 -8.98
N ARG A 30 9.58 -13.62 -9.62
CA ARG A 30 10.58 -14.67 -9.44
C ARG A 30 11.98 -14.17 -9.78
N PHE A 31 12.13 -13.47 -10.90
CA PHE A 31 13.42 -12.92 -11.33
C PHE A 31 13.95 -11.91 -10.32
N ILE A 32 13.14 -10.92 -9.94
CA ILE A 32 13.56 -9.88 -8.98
C ILE A 32 13.93 -10.49 -7.63
N ARG A 33 13.13 -11.43 -7.12
CA ARG A 33 13.41 -12.12 -5.86
C ARG A 33 14.70 -12.93 -5.90
N GLN A 34 15.02 -13.55 -7.03
CA GLN A 34 16.28 -14.29 -7.20
C GLN A 34 17.50 -13.36 -7.04
N GLN A 35 17.45 -12.14 -7.59
CA GLN A 35 18.57 -11.19 -7.50
C GLN A 35 18.81 -10.71 -6.06
N VAL A 36 17.75 -10.49 -5.27
CA VAL A 36 17.89 -9.97 -3.90
C VAL A 36 17.94 -11.04 -2.81
N ARG A 37 17.74 -12.31 -3.15
CA ARG A 37 17.71 -13.41 -2.17
C ARG A 37 19.03 -13.52 -1.39
N LYS A 38 20.14 -13.71 -2.10
CA LYS A 38 21.47 -13.87 -1.48
C LYS A 38 21.88 -12.62 -0.67
N PRO A 39 21.69 -11.39 -1.18
CA PRO A 39 21.89 -10.18 -0.36
C PRO A 39 21.06 -10.21 0.94
N ILE A 40 19.75 -10.45 0.86
CA ILE A 40 18.88 -10.46 2.05
C ILE A 40 19.30 -11.54 3.06
N GLU A 41 19.62 -12.74 2.60
CA GLU A 41 20.12 -13.83 3.45
C GLU A 41 21.47 -13.48 4.10
N SER A 42 22.36 -12.78 3.38
CA SER A 42 23.67 -12.36 3.90
C SER A 42 23.53 -11.28 4.98
N MET A 43 22.66 -10.28 4.79
CA MET A 43 22.33 -9.28 5.82
C MET A 43 21.79 -9.94 7.09
N LEU A 44 21.01 -11.02 6.95
CA LEU A 44 20.49 -11.77 8.10
C LEU A 44 21.60 -12.48 8.87
N ALA A 45 22.50 -13.16 8.15
CA ALA A 45 23.54 -14.00 8.74
C ALA A 45 24.68 -13.18 9.35
N MET A 46 25.14 -12.16 8.64
CA MET A 46 26.37 -11.42 8.99
C MET A 46 26.10 -10.11 9.74
N LYS A 47 24.83 -9.66 9.82
CA LYS A 47 24.43 -8.32 10.29
C LYS A 47 25.15 -7.18 9.54
N GLU A 48 25.60 -7.47 8.32
CA GLU A 48 26.32 -6.53 7.49
C GLU A 48 25.37 -5.54 6.82
N LYS A 49 25.93 -4.41 6.40
CA LYS A 49 25.26 -3.44 5.53
C LYS A 49 25.84 -3.57 4.13
N PHE A 50 24.99 -3.46 3.11
CA PHE A 50 25.47 -3.29 1.75
C PHE A 50 25.63 -1.82 1.45
N GLU A 51 26.87 -1.39 1.32
CA GLU A 51 27.23 -0.03 0.92
C GLU A 51 26.58 0.35 -0.41
N SER A 52 26.28 1.63 -0.57
CA SER A 52 25.46 2.15 -1.68
C SER A 52 26.09 2.00 -3.06
N ASP A 53 27.40 1.75 -3.13
CA ASP A 53 28.21 1.61 -4.35
C ASP A 53 28.28 0.17 -4.88
N LYS A 54 27.74 -0.80 -4.14
CA LYS A 54 27.75 -2.22 -4.53
C LYS A 54 26.57 -2.59 -5.43
N THR A 55 26.78 -3.54 -6.35
CA THR A 55 25.74 -4.09 -7.24
C THR A 55 24.52 -4.61 -6.48
N GLU A 56 24.73 -5.18 -5.30
CA GLU A 56 23.67 -5.63 -4.41
C GLU A 56 22.75 -4.48 -3.98
N ALA A 57 23.31 -3.29 -3.72
CA ALA A 57 22.53 -2.11 -3.35
C ALA A 57 21.67 -1.61 -4.51
N GLU A 58 22.14 -1.73 -5.76
CA GLU A 58 21.35 -1.43 -6.96
C GLU A 58 20.15 -2.39 -7.09
N TRP A 59 20.35 -3.69 -6.91
CA TRP A 59 19.24 -4.65 -6.92
C TRP A 59 18.25 -4.44 -5.77
N LEU A 60 18.72 -4.03 -4.59
CA LEU A 60 17.84 -3.68 -3.47
C LEU A 60 17.05 -2.39 -3.77
N ASN A 61 17.65 -1.41 -4.46
CA ASN A 61 16.94 -0.25 -4.98
C ASN A 61 15.85 -0.65 -5.99
N ILE A 62 16.16 -1.57 -6.90
CA ILE A 62 15.19 -2.11 -7.86
C ILE A 62 14.04 -2.80 -7.12
N TYR A 63 14.37 -3.67 -6.17
CA TYR A 63 13.40 -4.41 -5.36
C TYR A 63 12.51 -3.49 -4.53
N SER A 64 13.05 -2.37 -4.05
CA SER A 64 12.31 -1.34 -3.32
C SER A 64 11.16 -0.76 -4.15
N ILE A 65 11.43 -0.38 -5.39
CA ILE A 65 10.44 0.18 -6.33
C ILE A 65 9.51 -0.89 -6.86
N TYR A 66 10.02 -2.10 -7.12
CA TYR A 66 9.21 -3.26 -7.48
C TYR A 66 8.17 -3.55 -6.38
N SER A 67 8.61 -3.61 -5.12
CA SER A 67 7.73 -3.84 -3.96
C SER A 67 6.71 -2.72 -3.79
N ALA A 68 7.11 -1.46 -4.03
CA ALA A 68 6.19 -0.32 -4.05
C ALA A 68 5.11 -0.46 -5.13
N ASN A 69 5.47 -0.90 -6.33
CA ASN A 69 4.55 -1.16 -7.44
C ASN A 69 3.56 -2.29 -7.12
N GLN A 70 4.02 -3.39 -6.51
CA GLN A 70 3.14 -4.49 -6.12
C GLN A 70 2.14 -4.08 -5.04
N GLN A 71 2.58 -3.29 -4.05
CA GLN A 71 1.69 -2.77 -3.01
C GLN A 71 0.70 -1.72 -3.55
N LEU A 72 1.10 -0.94 -4.56
CA LEU A 72 0.19 -0.02 -5.24
C LEU A 72 -0.88 -0.76 -6.04
N ASN A 73 -0.48 -1.82 -6.78
CA ASN A 73 -1.40 -2.69 -7.49
C ASN A 73 -2.43 -3.34 -6.54
N GLU A 74 -1.95 -3.86 -5.43
CA GLU A 74 -2.78 -4.42 -4.36
C GLU A 74 -3.78 -3.38 -3.81
N ALA A 75 -3.33 -2.13 -3.61
CA ALA A 75 -4.20 -1.05 -3.17
C ALA A 75 -5.32 -0.74 -4.19
N CYS A 76 -4.98 -0.65 -5.47
CA CYS A 76 -5.96 -0.44 -6.55
C CYS A 76 -6.95 -1.61 -6.64
N ASN A 77 -6.49 -2.85 -6.55
CA ASN A 77 -7.35 -4.04 -6.58
C ASN A 77 -8.35 -4.01 -5.42
N LYS A 78 -7.88 -3.74 -4.19
CA LYS A 78 -8.75 -3.64 -3.00
C LYS A 78 -9.79 -2.52 -3.11
N LEU A 79 -9.38 -1.36 -3.61
CA LEU A 79 -10.28 -0.25 -3.85
C LEU A 79 -11.39 -0.67 -4.84
N TRP A 80 -10.99 -1.26 -5.96
CA TRP A 80 -11.92 -1.75 -6.99
C TRP A 80 -12.88 -2.81 -6.45
N THR A 81 -12.36 -3.83 -5.76
CA THR A 81 -13.16 -4.90 -5.17
C THR A 81 -14.22 -4.35 -4.21
N THR A 82 -13.88 -3.35 -3.39
CA THR A 82 -14.86 -2.76 -2.50
C THR A 82 -15.96 -2.02 -3.26
N VAL A 83 -15.60 -1.28 -4.32
CA VAL A 83 -16.56 -0.57 -5.15
C VAL A 83 -17.52 -1.55 -5.82
N GLU A 84 -17.01 -2.61 -6.44
CA GLU A 84 -17.84 -3.64 -7.09
C GLU A 84 -18.73 -4.39 -6.09
N LEU A 85 -18.18 -4.79 -4.94
CA LEU A 85 -18.98 -5.44 -3.89
C LEU A 85 -20.11 -4.53 -3.42
N SER A 86 -19.81 -3.25 -3.22
CA SER A 86 -20.81 -2.27 -2.82
C SER A 86 -21.88 -2.08 -3.90
N ASN A 87 -21.52 -2.22 -5.18
CA ASN A 87 -22.43 -2.08 -6.31
C ASN A 87 -23.37 -3.29 -6.41
N MET A 88 -22.79 -4.50 -6.35
CA MET A 88 -23.52 -5.79 -6.33
C MET A 88 -24.53 -5.87 -5.17
N THR A 89 -24.15 -5.38 -3.99
CA THR A 89 -24.99 -5.43 -2.78
C THR A 89 -25.97 -4.24 -2.70
N SER A 90 -25.97 -3.33 -3.68
CA SER A 90 -26.90 -2.21 -3.71
C SER A 90 -28.32 -2.68 -4.01
N ARG A 91 -29.33 -2.03 -3.41
CA ARG A 91 -30.76 -2.38 -3.65
C ARG A 91 -31.20 -2.25 -5.10
N GLN A 92 -30.52 -1.39 -5.87
CA GLN A 92 -30.84 -1.13 -7.28
C GLN A 92 -30.43 -2.29 -8.18
N ILE A 93 -29.34 -3.00 -7.84
CA ILE A 93 -28.78 -4.10 -8.62
C ILE A 93 -29.14 -5.46 -8.03
N TRP A 94 -29.31 -5.57 -6.70
CA TRP A 94 -29.75 -6.82 -6.04
C TRP A 94 -31.06 -7.38 -6.62
N LYS A 95 -31.89 -6.54 -7.22
CA LYS A 95 -33.17 -6.91 -7.87
C LYS A 95 -33.13 -6.88 -9.41
N LYS A 96 -31.97 -6.68 -10.03
CA LYS A 96 -31.77 -6.60 -11.49
C LYS A 96 -30.57 -7.45 -11.92
N SER A 97 -30.38 -7.63 -13.22
CA SER A 97 -29.16 -8.23 -13.76
C SER A 97 -27.94 -7.40 -13.35
N TYR A 98 -26.88 -8.06 -12.87
CA TYR A 98 -25.64 -7.42 -12.45
C TYR A 98 -25.01 -6.62 -13.60
N LEU A 99 -24.73 -5.33 -13.35
CA LEU A 99 -23.99 -4.45 -14.24
C LEU A 99 -22.70 -4.02 -13.52
N PRO A 100 -21.52 -4.51 -13.93
CA PRO A 100 -20.25 -4.15 -13.30
C PRO A 100 -19.94 -2.66 -13.52
N ILE A 101 -19.21 -2.04 -12.57
CA ILE A 101 -18.79 -0.64 -12.69
C ILE A 101 -17.61 -0.49 -13.66
N GLY A 102 -16.80 -1.51 -13.90
CA GLY A 102 -15.83 -1.50 -15.02
C GLY A 102 -15.62 -2.87 -15.68
N GLU A 103 -14.42 -3.13 -16.22
CA GLU A 103 -14.11 -4.40 -16.89
C GLU A 103 -14.46 -5.59 -16.00
N GLN A 104 -14.97 -6.68 -16.59
CA GLN A 104 -15.54 -7.82 -15.87
C GLN A 104 -14.61 -8.29 -14.76
N PHE A 105 -14.99 -8.01 -13.53
CA PHE A 105 -14.33 -8.54 -12.36
C PHE A 105 -14.65 -10.02 -12.29
N SER A 106 -13.62 -10.88 -12.26
CA SER A 106 -13.82 -12.32 -12.09
C SER A 106 -14.67 -12.55 -10.83
N GLY A 107 -15.83 -13.19 -10.99
CA GLY A 107 -16.77 -13.48 -9.90
C GLY A 107 -16.15 -14.24 -8.72
N ILE A 108 -14.97 -14.85 -8.94
CA ILE A 108 -14.15 -15.54 -7.94
C ILE A 108 -13.72 -14.59 -6.81
N PHE A 109 -13.42 -13.31 -7.10
CA PHE A 109 -13.00 -12.36 -6.07
C PHE A 109 -14.17 -11.80 -5.25
N SER A 110 -15.37 -11.74 -5.84
CA SER A 110 -16.60 -11.22 -5.20
C SER A 110 -17.08 -12.13 -4.07
N LEU A 111 -16.83 -13.43 -4.16
CA LEU A 111 -17.26 -14.44 -3.19
C LEU A 111 -16.32 -14.53 -1.97
N GLY A 112 -15.10 -13.99 -2.05
CA GLY A 112 -14.07 -14.16 -1.02
C GLY A 112 -13.96 -13.06 0.03
N THR A 113 -14.61 -11.91 -0.14
CA THR A 113 -14.38 -10.74 0.73
C THR A 113 -15.68 -10.11 1.25
N LEU A 114 -16.28 -10.74 2.27
CA LEU A 114 -17.35 -10.14 3.08
C LEU A 114 -16.85 -8.95 3.93
N ILE A 115 -15.53 -8.81 4.08
CA ILE A 115 -14.89 -7.75 4.86
C ILE A 115 -14.47 -6.62 3.90
N PRO A 116 -15.00 -5.40 4.07
CA PRO A 116 -14.66 -4.29 3.18
C PRO A 116 -13.16 -3.99 3.14
N THR A 117 -12.60 -3.94 1.93
CA THR A 117 -11.15 -3.88 1.70
C THR A 117 -10.60 -2.45 1.57
N LEU A 118 -11.42 -1.39 1.66
CA LEU A 118 -10.97 0.02 1.59
C LEU A 118 -9.85 0.34 2.58
N TYR A 119 -9.97 -0.12 3.82
CA TYR A 119 -8.92 0.08 4.83
C TYR A 119 -7.59 -0.54 4.40
N TYR A 120 -7.66 -1.74 3.82
CA TYR A 120 -6.46 -2.42 3.33
C TYR A 120 -5.90 -1.74 2.08
N ALA A 121 -6.73 -1.07 1.27
CA ALA A 121 -6.25 -0.21 0.19
C ALA A 121 -5.39 0.94 0.76
N GLU A 122 -5.87 1.63 1.81
CA GLU A 122 -5.09 2.69 2.47
C GLU A 122 -3.76 2.17 3.05
N ILE A 123 -3.78 1.01 3.71
CA ILE A 123 -2.56 0.40 4.25
C ILE A 123 -1.59 0.01 3.13
N SER A 124 -2.06 -0.64 2.07
CA SER A 124 -1.21 -1.00 0.92
C SER A 124 -0.62 0.24 0.23
N SER A 125 -1.37 1.35 0.14
CA SER A 125 -0.85 2.64 -0.34
C SER A 125 0.25 3.20 0.58
N ILE A 126 0.08 3.14 1.91
CA ILE A 126 1.12 3.57 2.86
C ILE A 126 2.38 2.70 2.70
N VAL A 127 2.23 1.39 2.60
CA VAL A 127 3.36 0.47 2.41
C VAL A 127 4.06 0.74 1.07
N SER A 128 3.31 1.04 0.01
CA SER A 128 3.87 1.44 -1.29
C SER A 128 4.74 2.69 -1.15
N ILE A 129 4.24 3.73 -0.47
CA ILE A 129 5.00 4.96 -0.20
C ILE A 129 6.26 4.65 0.62
N LEU A 130 6.14 3.95 1.74
CA LEU A 130 7.30 3.57 2.57
C LEU A 130 8.35 2.77 1.79
N SER A 131 7.90 1.80 0.99
CA SER A 131 8.78 0.98 0.14
C SER A 131 9.47 1.84 -0.91
N SER A 132 8.82 2.85 -1.51
CA SER A 132 9.50 3.75 -2.46
C SER A 132 10.62 4.59 -1.82
N PHE A 133 10.50 4.86 -0.52
CA PHE A 133 11.52 5.54 0.28
C PHE A 133 12.62 4.60 0.81
N GLY A 134 12.58 3.31 0.46
CA GLY A 134 13.55 2.34 0.94
C GLY A 134 13.24 1.76 2.31
N CYS A 135 11.98 1.84 2.77
CA CYS A 135 11.52 1.16 3.99
C CYS A 135 10.57 0.03 3.60
N VAL A 136 11.14 -1.12 3.24
CA VAL A 136 10.42 -2.25 2.65
C VAL A 136 10.12 -3.28 3.73
N PRO A 137 8.85 -3.52 4.10
CA PRO A 137 8.52 -4.58 5.02
C PRO A 137 8.63 -5.95 4.35
N ILE A 138 9.39 -6.86 4.97
CA ILE A 138 9.55 -8.24 4.51
C ILE A 138 9.30 -9.23 5.65
N ILE A 139 9.05 -10.49 5.31
CA ILE A 139 8.96 -11.60 6.26
C ILE A 139 9.98 -12.66 5.81
N LEU A 140 10.85 -13.07 6.72
CA LEU A 140 11.85 -14.10 6.50
C LEU A 140 11.72 -15.15 7.59
N ASN A 141 11.51 -16.41 7.23
CA ASN A 141 11.34 -17.53 8.17
C ASN A 141 10.32 -17.21 9.29
N GLY A 142 9.17 -16.64 8.91
CA GLY A 142 8.11 -16.23 9.84
C GLY A 142 8.39 -14.95 10.64
N THR A 143 9.59 -14.38 10.56
CA THR A 143 9.99 -13.20 11.33
C THR A 143 9.86 -11.91 10.50
N PRO A 144 9.20 -10.85 11.02
CA PRO A 144 9.02 -9.60 10.30
C PRO A 144 10.24 -8.67 10.42
N PHE A 145 10.74 -8.22 9.27
CA PHE A 145 11.83 -7.24 9.16
C PHE A 145 11.40 -5.99 8.39
N TYR A 146 12.19 -4.94 8.52
CA TYR A 146 12.32 -3.90 7.51
C TYR A 146 13.67 -4.04 6.82
N LEU A 147 13.64 -4.08 5.50
CA LEU A 147 14.79 -3.78 4.67
C LEU A 147 14.82 -2.25 4.51
N LEU A 148 15.89 -1.62 4.98
CA LEU A 148 16.04 -0.17 5.12
C LEU A 148 17.20 0.36 4.28
N ARG A 149 16.92 1.32 3.40
CA ARG A 149 17.93 2.11 2.73
C ARG A 149 18.34 3.29 3.60
N THR A 150 19.58 3.31 4.04
CA THR A 150 20.16 4.38 4.84
C THR A 150 21.25 5.10 4.06
N GLU A 151 21.80 6.16 4.62
CA GLU A 151 22.93 6.89 4.02
C GLU A 151 24.17 5.99 3.85
N SER A 152 24.39 5.07 4.80
CA SER A 152 25.45 4.05 4.74
C SER A 152 25.15 2.86 3.81
N GLY A 153 24.03 2.89 3.07
CA GLY A 153 23.56 1.79 2.24
C GLY A 153 22.42 0.99 2.86
N TRP A 154 22.20 -0.23 2.37
CA TRP A 154 21.09 -1.07 2.77
C TRP A 154 21.40 -1.90 4.01
N THR A 155 20.44 -1.96 4.92
CA THR A 155 20.51 -2.77 6.12
C THR A 155 19.17 -3.45 6.37
N MET A 156 19.16 -4.45 7.23
CA MET A 156 17.96 -5.13 7.65
C MET A 156 17.83 -5.07 9.16
N VAL A 157 16.65 -4.69 9.64
CA VAL A 157 16.37 -4.57 11.07
C VAL A 157 15.06 -5.28 11.40
N LYS A 158 14.98 -5.90 12.57
CA LYS A 158 13.71 -6.48 13.01
C LYS A 158 12.68 -5.38 13.16
N ARG A 159 11.46 -5.66 12.71
CA ARG A 159 10.39 -4.66 12.68
C ARG A 159 10.03 -4.15 14.08
N SER A 160 9.95 -5.04 15.08
CA SER A 160 9.68 -4.67 16.47
C SER A 160 10.78 -3.75 17.00
N GLU A 161 12.05 -4.16 16.86
CA GLU A 161 13.21 -3.38 17.30
C GLU A 161 13.23 -1.99 16.65
N TYR A 162 12.95 -1.89 15.35
CA TYR A 162 12.90 -0.60 14.67
C TYR A 162 11.77 0.30 15.18
N VAL A 163 10.56 -0.25 15.29
CA VAL A 163 9.37 0.51 15.72
C VAL A 163 9.51 0.98 17.17
N GLU A 164 9.96 0.10 18.07
CA GLU A 164 10.05 0.37 19.50
C GLU A 164 11.29 1.20 19.84
N ASN A 165 12.48 0.81 19.33
CA ASN A 165 13.74 1.43 19.73
C ASN A 165 14.05 2.67 18.90
N MET A 166 13.85 2.61 17.58
CA MET A 166 14.21 3.71 16.67
C MET A 166 13.09 4.72 16.51
N LEU A 167 11.84 4.29 16.38
CA LEU A 167 10.72 5.21 16.17
C LEU A 167 9.96 5.57 17.45
N LYS A 168 10.25 4.90 18.58
CA LYS A 168 9.60 5.12 19.88
C LYS A 168 8.07 5.06 19.76
N ILE A 169 7.60 4.02 19.07
CA ILE A 169 6.18 3.73 18.88
C ILE A 169 5.84 2.50 19.73
N ASN A 170 4.85 2.63 20.59
CA ASN A 170 4.25 1.48 21.27
C ASN A 170 3.04 1.00 20.45
N ALA A 171 3.26 0.05 19.54
CA ALA A 171 2.21 -0.50 18.67
C ALA A 171 2.33 -2.02 18.56
N HIS A 172 1.22 -2.72 18.84
CA HIS A 172 1.20 -4.19 18.86
C HIS A 172 0.72 -4.79 17.54
N SER A 173 -0.23 -4.14 16.85
CA SER A 173 -0.74 -4.67 15.58
C SER A 173 0.13 -4.26 14.39
N TRP A 174 0.23 -5.12 13.38
CA TRP A 174 0.94 -4.83 12.12
C TRP A 174 0.52 -3.50 11.50
N HIS A 175 -0.78 -3.22 11.44
CA HIS A 175 -1.24 -1.99 10.81
C HIS A 175 -0.93 -0.74 11.63
N ASP A 176 -0.98 -0.82 12.96
CA ASP A 176 -0.56 0.31 13.81
C ASP A 176 0.93 0.57 13.66
N ARG A 177 1.74 -0.48 13.50
CA ARG A 177 3.17 -0.35 13.20
C ARG A 177 3.38 0.36 11.86
N ILE A 178 2.63 0.02 10.80
CA ILE A 178 2.74 0.73 9.51
C ILE A 178 2.34 2.20 9.61
N ILE A 179 1.18 2.49 10.20
CA ILE A 179 0.67 3.86 10.36
C ILE A 179 1.64 4.68 11.22
N GLY A 180 2.10 4.12 12.34
CA GLY A 180 3.05 4.75 13.25
C GLY A 180 4.41 4.97 12.59
N THR A 181 4.92 3.98 11.84
CA THR A 181 6.19 4.11 11.09
C THR A 181 6.12 5.30 10.14
N TYR A 182 5.06 5.37 9.34
CA TYR A 182 4.83 6.49 8.43
C TYR A 182 4.78 7.84 9.16
N GLU A 183 4.00 7.93 10.25
CA GLU A 183 3.88 9.16 11.04
C GLU A 183 5.22 9.61 11.62
N ARG A 184 5.94 8.68 12.27
CA ARG A 184 7.21 8.99 12.92
C ARG A 184 8.30 9.36 11.94
N LEU A 185 8.40 8.68 10.80
CA LEU A 185 9.35 9.05 9.75
C LEU A 185 9.08 10.46 9.23
N SER A 186 7.80 10.84 9.05
CA SER A 186 7.44 12.21 8.70
C SER A 186 7.89 13.22 9.76
N THR A 187 7.65 12.94 11.05
CA THR A 187 8.11 13.82 12.15
C THR A 187 9.63 13.89 12.29
N LYS A 188 10.36 12.85 11.85
CA LYS A 188 11.83 12.77 11.86
C LYS A 188 12.49 13.37 10.60
N GLY A 189 11.72 14.09 9.78
CA GLY A 189 12.25 14.86 8.65
C GLY A 189 12.29 14.11 7.31
N ILE A 190 11.66 12.94 7.20
CA ILE A 190 11.42 12.32 5.88
C ILE A 190 10.23 13.03 5.22
N LYS A 191 10.44 13.57 4.01
CA LYS A 191 9.42 14.32 3.25
C LYS A 191 8.43 13.39 2.55
N LEU A 192 7.68 12.61 3.33
CA LEU A 192 6.61 11.73 2.84
C LEU A 192 5.40 12.55 2.33
N PRO A 193 4.70 12.09 1.27
CA PRO A 193 3.56 12.79 0.69
C PRO A 193 2.37 12.80 1.66
N ARG A 194 1.78 13.97 1.93
CA ARG A 194 0.79 14.17 3.01
C ARG A 194 -0.45 13.26 2.86
N ILE A 195 -0.74 12.48 3.92
CA ILE A 195 -1.98 11.72 4.06
C ILE A 195 -2.68 12.03 5.39
N SER A 196 -4.00 11.90 5.43
CA SER A 196 -4.78 12.16 6.65
C SER A 196 -4.82 10.93 7.57
N LEU A 197 -3.78 10.73 8.39
CA LEU A 197 -3.68 9.58 9.31
C LEU A 197 -4.86 9.45 10.29
N SER A 198 -5.46 10.58 10.70
CA SER A 198 -6.67 10.59 11.53
C SER A 198 -7.85 9.90 10.85
N ARG A 199 -8.00 10.03 9.52
CA ARG A 199 -9.05 9.37 8.75
C ARG A 199 -8.76 7.89 8.55
N VAL A 200 -7.49 7.53 8.32
CA VAL A 200 -7.05 6.13 8.26
C VAL A 200 -7.36 5.39 9.57
N ARG A 201 -7.07 6.02 10.71
CA ARG A 201 -7.39 5.46 12.04
C ARG A 201 -8.90 5.32 12.27
N LYS A 202 -9.71 6.28 11.81
CA LYS A 202 -11.18 6.18 11.85
C LYS A 202 -11.68 4.99 11.04
N LEU A 203 -11.19 4.81 9.81
CA LEU A 203 -11.58 3.69 8.96
C LEU A 203 -11.13 2.34 9.54
N LYS A 204 -9.95 2.29 10.17
CA LYS A 204 -9.50 1.10 10.93
C LYS A 204 -10.49 0.72 12.04
N LYS A 205 -10.95 1.70 12.82
CA LYS A 205 -11.90 1.45 13.92
C LYS A 205 -13.20 0.87 13.37
N LEU A 206 -13.76 1.50 12.33
CA LEU A 206 -14.95 1.01 11.64
C LEU A 206 -14.76 -0.40 11.07
N ARG A 207 -13.59 -0.67 10.48
CA ARG A 207 -13.22 -2.00 9.98
C ARG A 207 -13.26 -3.03 11.10
N ASN A 208 -12.66 -2.73 12.24
CA ASN A 208 -12.60 -3.66 13.36
C ASN A 208 -14.00 -3.94 13.91
N GLU A 209 -14.81 -2.90 14.10
CA GLU A 209 -16.22 -3.04 14.49
C GLU A 209 -16.98 -3.96 13.53
N MET A 210 -16.85 -3.73 12.21
CA MET A 210 -17.50 -4.55 11.20
C MET A 210 -16.98 -5.98 11.14
N HIS A 211 -15.67 -6.19 11.28
CA HIS A 211 -15.07 -7.53 11.25
C HIS A 211 -15.65 -8.40 12.38
N TYR A 212 -15.78 -7.86 13.58
CA TYR A 212 -16.36 -8.58 14.71
C TYR A 212 -17.88 -8.70 14.63
N GLN A 213 -18.58 -7.71 14.07
CA GLN A 213 -20.04 -7.76 13.91
C GLN A 213 -20.50 -8.72 12.80
N ILE A 214 -19.81 -8.76 11.65
CA ILE A 214 -20.19 -9.59 10.49
C ILE A 214 -19.93 -11.07 10.76
N LEU A 215 -18.87 -11.42 11.51
CA LEU A 215 -18.60 -12.82 11.88
C LEU A 215 -19.68 -13.42 12.79
N GLY A 216 -20.56 -12.61 13.37
CA GLY A 216 -21.66 -13.05 14.23
C GLY A 216 -23.07 -12.89 13.65
N ASP A 217 -23.23 -12.46 12.38
CA ASP A 217 -24.54 -12.01 11.89
C ASP A 217 -24.84 -12.37 10.43
N LEU A 218 -25.91 -13.15 10.23
CA LEU A 218 -26.36 -13.66 8.91
C LEU A 218 -27.36 -12.71 8.20
N ARG A 219 -27.66 -11.52 8.75
CA ARG A 219 -28.71 -10.63 8.21
C ARG A 219 -28.19 -9.64 7.15
N MET A 220 -28.57 -9.85 5.89
CA MET A 220 -28.24 -9.02 4.72
C MET A 220 -28.50 -7.51 4.88
N TRP A 221 -29.50 -7.07 5.65
CA TRP A 221 -29.77 -5.64 5.88
C TRP A 221 -28.69 -4.94 6.72
N ARG A 222 -28.05 -5.64 7.67
CA ARG A 222 -26.93 -5.09 8.45
C ARG A 222 -25.69 -4.95 7.55
N MET A 223 -25.44 -5.91 6.66
CA MET A 223 -24.41 -5.79 5.63
C MET A 223 -24.63 -4.55 4.76
N TYR A 224 -25.87 -4.30 4.31
CA TYR A 224 -26.20 -3.11 3.53
C TYR A 224 -25.90 -1.78 4.27
N ASN A 225 -26.30 -1.65 5.53
CA ASN A 225 -26.03 -0.44 6.33
C ASN A 225 -24.52 -0.23 6.54
N SER A 226 -23.80 -1.30 6.80
CA SER A 226 -22.36 -1.25 7.02
C SER A 226 -21.60 -0.92 5.73
N THR A 227 -22.03 -1.43 4.58
CA THR A 227 -21.53 -1.03 3.26
C THR A 227 -21.75 0.47 3.00
N ARG A 228 -22.93 1.01 3.34
CA ARG A 228 -23.23 2.45 3.20
C ARG A 228 -22.36 3.33 4.11
N ALA A 229 -22.05 2.88 5.33
CA ALA A 229 -21.10 3.56 6.20
C ALA A 229 -19.69 3.56 5.59
N TYR A 230 -19.29 2.46 4.95
CA TYR A 230 -18.01 2.32 4.26
C TYR A 230 -17.88 3.19 3.01
N GLN A 231 -18.96 3.39 2.23
CA GLN A 231 -18.98 4.30 1.09
C GLN A 231 -18.58 5.73 1.47
N LYS A 232 -18.91 6.20 2.68
CA LYS A 232 -18.51 7.54 3.16
C LYS A 232 -16.98 7.71 3.22
N HIS A 233 -16.23 6.62 3.32
CA HIS A 233 -14.77 6.63 3.38
C HIS A 233 -14.10 6.44 2.02
N LEU A 234 -14.85 6.05 0.98
CA LEU A 234 -14.35 5.85 -0.38
C LEU A 234 -13.56 7.06 -0.93
N PRO A 235 -14.00 8.32 -0.77
CA PRO A 235 -13.22 9.47 -1.23
C PRO A 235 -11.85 9.60 -0.56
N THR A 236 -11.73 9.20 0.71
CA THR A 236 -10.45 9.24 1.42
C THR A 236 -9.52 8.15 0.90
N ALA A 237 -10.02 6.92 0.70
CA ALA A 237 -9.25 5.83 0.13
C ALA A 237 -8.76 6.18 -1.28
N ILE A 238 -9.64 6.72 -2.14
CA ILE A 238 -9.29 7.22 -3.48
C ILE A 238 -8.16 8.25 -3.40
N LYS A 239 -8.28 9.24 -2.50
CA LYS A 239 -7.26 10.28 -2.35
C LYS A 239 -5.90 9.70 -1.95
N ILE A 240 -5.89 8.72 -1.03
CA ILE A 240 -4.64 8.08 -0.57
C ILE A 240 -4.02 7.21 -1.68
N VAL A 241 -4.84 6.46 -2.43
CA VAL A 241 -4.37 5.68 -3.58
C VAL A 241 -3.79 6.62 -4.64
N LYS A 242 -4.48 7.71 -4.99
CA LYS A 242 -3.98 8.75 -5.91
C LYS A 242 -2.65 9.35 -5.44
N VAL A 243 -2.50 9.63 -4.14
CA VAL A 243 -1.24 10.10 -3.57
C VAL A 243 -0.12 9.07 -3.76
N ALA A 244 -0.39 7.79 -3.57
CA ALA A 244 0.61 6.74 -3.79
C ALA A 244 0.98 6.57 -5.27
N ILE A 245 0.00 6.66 -6.20
CA ILE A 245 0.24 6.69 -7.65
C ILE A 245 1.16 7.86 -7.98
N ASN A 246 0.79 9.09 -7.62
CA ASN A 246 1.58 10.29 -7.91
C ASN A 246 2.99 10.19 -7.32
N ASN A 247 3.12 9.70 -6.09
CA ASN A 247 4.41 9.50 -5.44
C ASN A 247 5.32 8.56 -6.24
N LEU A 248 4.79 7.43 -6.71
CA LEU A 248 5.59 6.45 -7.46
C LEU A 248 5.93 6.95 -8.88
N THR A 249 4.99 7.65 -9.52
CA THR A 249 5.21 8.32 -10.81
C THR A 249 6.29 9.40 -10.71
N GLU A 250 6.30 10.20 -9.64
CA GLU A 250 7.34 11.21 -9.42
C GLU A 250 8.72 10.60 -9.09
N ILE A 251 8.76 9.44 -8.43
CA ILE A 251 10.02 8.77 -8.08
C ILE A 251 10.61 8.01 -9.27
N LYS A 252 9.80 7.24 -10.00
CA LYS A 252 10.28 6.44 -11.12
C LYS A 252 9.18 6.16 -12.15
N CYS A 253 8.34 5.15 -11.90
CA CYS A 253 7.21 4.80 -12.76
C CYS A 253 6.27 3.82 -12.05
N VAL A 254 5.01 3.84 -12.47
CA VAL A 254 4.05 2.76 -12.18
C VAL A 254 4.12 1.74 -13.33
N THR A 255 4.29 0.46 -13.02
CA THR A 255 4.53 -0.60 -14.02
C THR A 255 3.44 -1.66 -14.11
N THR A 256 2.43 -1.58 -13.25
CA THR A 256 1.40 -2.62 -13.11
C THR A 256 0.11 -2.32 -13.89
N GLY A 257 0.05 -1.19 -14.61
CA GLY A 257 -1.16 -0.70 -15.27
C GLY A 257 -2.30 -0.38 -14.29
N CYS A 258 -2.00 -0.29 -12.99
CA CYS A 258 -2.97 -0.01 -11.96
C CYS A 258 -3.46 1.45 -11.99
N GLU A 259 -2.65 2.35 -12.55
CA GLU A 259 -2.96 3.76 -12.76
C GLU A 259 -4.08 3.94 -13.78
N LYS A 260 -4.00 3.26 -14.94
CA LYS A 260 -5.06 3.27 -15.95
C LYS A 260 -6.36 2.67 -15.43
N ARG A 261 -6.26 1.55 -14.71
CA ARG A 261 -7.43 0.95 -14.05
C ARG A 261 -8.01 1.92 -13.01
N PHE A 262 -7.17 2.54 -12.19
CA PHE A 262 -7.64 3.53 -11.23
C PHE A 262 -8.38 4.69 -11.90
N GLU A 263 -7.84 5.25 -12.99
CA GLU A 263 -8.50 6.32 -13.77
C GLU A 263 -9.87 5.89 -14.30
N ASN A 264 -9.95 4.71 -14.94
CA ASN A 264 -11.22 4.15 -15.41
C ASN A 264 -12.25 3.98 -14.29
N LEU A 265 -11.81 3.51 -13.10
CA LEU A 265 -12.68 3.38 -11.93
C LEU A 265 -13.24 4.73 -11.49
N ILE A 266 -12.42 5.78 -11.44
CA ILE A 266 -12.86 7.12 -11.05
C ILE A 266 -13.86 7.70 -12.05
N GLU A 267 -13.62 7.51 -13.35
CA GLU A 267 -14.54 7.93 -14.40
C GLU A 267 -15.90 7.25 -14.24
N ASN A 268 -15.90 5.93 -14.03
CA ASN A 268 -17.14 5.15 -13.88
C ASN A 268 -17.89 5.48 -12.59
N LEU A 269 -17.17 5.67 -11.47
CA LEU A 269 -17.75 6.13 -10.20
C LEU A 269 -18.45 7.50 -10.33
N SER A 270 -17.92 8.38 -11.18
CA SER A 270 -18.52 9.68 -11.46
C SER A 270 -19.82 9.53 -12.26
N LYS A 271 -19.86 8.63 -13.25
CA LYS A 271 -21.05 8.32 -14.05
C LYS A 271 -22.20 7.72 -13.23
N VAL A 272 -21.88 6.88 -12.25
CA VAL A 272 -22.90 6.25 -11.36
C VAL A 272 -23.30 7.13 -10.17
N GLY A 273 -22.79 8.37 -10.08
CA GLY A 273 -23.16 9.33 -9.03
C GLY A 273 -22.61 9.01 -7.64
N TRP A 274 -21.59 8.16 -7.54
CA TRP A 274 -20.98 7.76 -6.25
C TRP A 274 -19.90 8.74 -5.78
N LEU A 275 -19.37 9.55 -6.69
CA LEU A 275 -18.46 10.64 -6.40
C LEU A 275 -19.11 11.96 -6.82
N ASN A 276 -19.26 12.89 -5.86
CA ASN A 276 -19.48 14.28 -6.22
C ASN A 276 -18.21 14.82 -6.89
N ALA A 277 -18.35 15.41 -8.08
CA ALA A 277 -17.25 15.93 -8.91
C ALA A 277 -16.29 16.88 -8.15
N ASN A 278 -16.74 17.48 -7.04
CA ASN A 278 -15.96 18.39 -6.21
C ASN A 278 -14.94 17.71 -5.26
N LEU A 279 -14.90 16.38 -5.17
CA LEU A 279 -13.97 15.64 -4.28
C LEU A 279 -12.66 15.20 -4.98
N ILE A 280 -12.52 15.46 -6.28
CA ILE A 280 -11.40 15.00 -7.13
C ILE A 280 -10.30 16.07 -7.28
N LYS A 281 -10.60 17.34 -6.95
CA LYS A 281 -9.66 18.47 -6.95
C LYS A 281 -8.73 18.46 -5.73
#